data_AF-A0A832A312-F1
#
_entry.id   AF-A0A832A312-F1
#
_cell.length_a   1.000
_cell.length_b   1.000
_cell.length_c   1.000
_cell.angle_alpha   90.00
_cell.angle_beta   90.00
_cell.angle_gamma   90.00
#
_symmetry.space_group_name_H-M   'P 1'
#
loop_
_entity.id
_entity.type
_entity.pdbx_description
1 polymer ?
#
loop_
_entity_poly.entity_id
_entity_poly.type
_entity_poly.pdbx_seq_one_letter_code
_entity_poly.pdbx_strand_id
1 'polypeptide(L)'
;MKAVKRRFFRNARRRAVGSREGVWPCRPTWAPWRHGRKQVAQPTSGFGRDVNQRRAIVKGKGLDQRGFTLVELAIVLVIIGIILGAVLKGQELINNAKMKRAYNQYREVLAAIYTYYDRYGKYPGDDPNAATRWATATPVPTSGNNDGLITGFTFGCTTQTTETCQAWYHMRLTNLLVGTGAQAPSNAYGGTIGIGYVGIQGLTTHWIGFDNVPGDVCQSLDEQYDDGVYNTGSIRGSGDYKTNPNTTYDIYFRL
;
A
#
# COMPACT_ATOMS: atom_id res chain seq x y z
N MET A 1 -74.99 -23.18 -3.71
CA MET A 1 -74.27 -24.42 -3.34
C MET A 1 -72.76 -24.13 -3.42
N LYS A 2 -72.07 -23.97 -2.27
CA LYS A 2 -70.94 -24.80 -1.74
C LYS A 2 -69.77 -24.98 -2.74
N ALA A 3 -68.46 -24.84 -2.47
CA ALA A 3 -67.60 -24.50 -1.33
C ALA A 3 -66.14 -24.30 -1.90
N VAL A 4 -65.33 -23.30 -1.54
CA VAL A 4 -64.23 -23.23 -0.54
C VAL A 4 -63.16 -24.38 -0.54
N LYS A 5 -61.89 -24.05 -0.87
CA LYS A 5 -60.58 -24.40 -0.19
C LYS A 5 -59.40 -24.31 -1.19
N ARG A 6 -58.42 -23.41 -1.08
CA ARG A 6 -57.25 -23.29 -0.16
C ARG A 6 -56.17 -24.39 -0.24
N ARG A 7 -54.94 -23.92 -0.51
CA ARG A 7 -53.63 -24.22 0.14
C ARG A 7 -52.67 -25.29 -0.42
N PHE A 8 -51.42 -24.80 -0.54
CA PHE A 8 -50.14 -25.40 -0.12
C PHE A 8 -49.50 -26.48 -0.99
N PHE A 9 -48.47 -26.07 -1.73
CA PHE A 9 -47.30 -26.90 -1.98
C PHE A 9 -46.47 -27.01 -0.70
N ARG A 10 -46.38 -28.23 -0.15
CA ARG A 10 -45.43 -28.59 0.91
C ARG A 10 -44.41 -29.55 0.31
N ASN A 11 -43.18 -29.07 0.12
CA ASN A 11 -42.03 -29.90 -0.19
C ASN A 11 -41.41 -30.36 1.15
N ALA A 12 -41.42 -31.66 1.42
CA ALA A 12 -40.70 -32.24 2.56
C ALA A 12 -40.50 -33.74 2.38
N ARG A 13 -39.26 -34.15 2.09
CA ARG A 13 -38.69 -35.33 2.76
C ARG A 13 -37.17 -35.27 2.79
N ARG A 14 -36.67 -35.22 4.02
CA ARG A 14 -35.27 -35.27 4.44
C ARG A 14 -34.70 -36.68 4.18
N ARG A 15 -33.45 -36.77 3.71
CA ARG A 15 -32.55 -37.90 3.99
C ARG A 15 -31.38 -37.37 4.80
N ALA A 16 -31.19 -37.97 5.96
CA ALA A 16 -30.03 -37.79 6.81
C ALA A 16 -28.97 -38.84 6.44
N VAL A 17 -27.72 -38.42 6.27
CA VAL A 17 -26.53 -39.25 6.45
C VAL A 17 -25.50 -38.34 7.10
N GLY A 18 -24.98 -38.76 8.25
CA GLY A 18 -23.94 -38.05 8.97
C GLY A 18 -22.56 -38.43 8.49
N SER A 19 -21.63 -37.49 8.63
CA SER A 19 -20.27 -37.78 9.07
C SER A 19 -19.76 -36.59 9.86
N ARG A 20 -19.30 -36.87 11.08
CA ARG A 20 -18.49 -35.98 11.89
C ARG A 20 -17.09 -36.01 11.30
N GLU A 21 -16.46 -34.86 11.14
CA GLU A 21 -15.02 -34.62 11.36
C GLU A 21 -14.60 -33.21 10.90
N GLY A 22 -13.78 -32.53 11.71
CA GLY A 22 -12.82 -31.55 11.20
C GLY A 22 -13.13 -30.06 11.29
N VAL A 23 -13.51 -29.53 12.46
CA VAL A 23 -13.39 -28.07 12.73
C VAL A 23 -11.97 -27.80 13.26
N TRP A 24 -11.14 -27.11 12.47
CA TRP A 24 -9.89 -26.53 12.92
C TRP A 24 -10.11 -25.07 13.32
N PRO A 25 -9.93 -24.68 14.60
CA PRO A 25 -9.76 -23.28 14.95
C PRO A 25 -8.26 -22.91 14.95
N CYS A 26 -7.87 -21.99 14.08
CA CYS A 26 -6.63 -21.24 14.23
C CYS A 26 -6.76 -20.30 15.45
N ARG A 27 -6.09 -20.64 16.55
CA ARG A 27 -5.76 -19.71 17.64
C ARG A 27 -4.24 -19.57 17.75
N PRO A 28 -3.68 -18.36 17.79
CA PRO A 28 -2.30 -18.17 18.19
C PRO A 28 -2.26 -18.03 19.72
N THR A 29 -1.77 -19.05 20.42
CA THR A 29 -1.39 -18.95 21.83
C THR A 29 0.08 -18.57 21.91
N TRP A 30 0.36 -17.36 22.37
CA TRP A 30 1.71 -16.92 22.72
C TRP A 30 2.15 -17.63 24.00
N ALA A 31 3.23 -18.41 23.93
CA ALA A 31 3.89 -18.99 25.10
C ALA A 31 5.04 -18.06 25.55
N PRO A 32 5.23 -17.82 26.86
CA PRO A 32 6.32 -16.99 27.35
C PRO A 32 7.63 -17.79 27.45
N TRP A 33 8.72 -17.17 27.01
CA TRP A 33 10.09 -17.68 27.09
C TRP A 33 10.54 -17.82 28.56
N ARG A 34 10.91 -19.04 28.97
CA ARG A 34 11.45 -19.37 30.29
C ARG A 34 12.98 -19.36 30.23
N HIS A 35 13.62 -18.42 30.93
CA HIS A 35 15.08 -18.39 31.06
C HIS A 35 15.57 -19.57 31.92
N GLY A 36 16.25 -20.53 31.30
CA GLY A 36 17.04 -21.54 31.99
C GLY A 36 18.39 -20.96 32.43
N ARG A 37 18.51 -20.61 33.72
CA ARG A 37 19.81 -20.34 34.37
C ARG A 37 20.59 -21.66 34.48
N LYS A 38 21.68 -21.80 33.72
CA LYS A 38 22.69 -22.82 33.99
C LYS A 38 23.67 -22.27 35.04
N GLN A 39 23.69 -22.89 36.21
CA GLN A 39 24.73 -22.68 37.22
C GLN A 39 26.04 -23.30 36.74
N VAL A 40 27.11 -22.53 36.77
CA VAL A 40 28.47 -23.00 36.50
C VAL A 40 29.09 -23.38 37.84
N ALA A 41 29.38 -24.67 38.01
CA ALA A 41 30.12 -25.19 39.15
C ALA A 41 31.62 -24.84 38.99
N GLN A 42 32.25 -24.34 40.05
CA GLN A 42 33.69 -24.16 40.14
C GLN A 42 34.33 -25.45 40.68
N PRO A 43 35.39 -25.99 40.07
CA PRO A 43 36.19 -27.02 40.70
C PRO A 43 37.28 -26.42 41.59
N THR A 44 37.36 -27.01 42.78
CA THR A 44 38.30 -26.77 43.87
C THR A 44 39.72 -27.28 43.57
N SER A 45 40.69 -26.50 44.06
CA SER A 45 42.02 -26.87 44.58
C SER A 45 42.62 -28.26 44.28
N GLY A 46 43.88 -28.26 43.83
CA GLY A 46 44.81 -29.33 44.19
C GLY A 46 45.93 -29.62 43.21
N PHE A 47 47.14 -29.16 43.57
CA PHE A 47 48.34 -30.01 43.69
C PHE A 47 48.99 -30.60 42.42
N GLY A 48 50.32 -30.39 42.32
CA GLY A 48 51.21 -31.35 41.65
C GLY A 48 52.09 -30.77 40.55
N ARG A 49 53.40 -30.73 40.83
CA ARG A 49 54.47 -30.42 39.88
C ARG A 49 54.48 -31.45 38.76
N ASP A 50 54.78 -31.02 37.53
CA ASP A 50 55.65 -31.84 36.69
C ASP A 50 56.54 -30.98 35.80
N VAL A 51 57.83 -31.25 35.94
CA VAL A 51 58.92 -30.67 35.18
C VAL A 51 59.05 -31.50 33.90
N ASN A 52 59.42 -30.85 32.80
CA ASN A 52 59.92 -31.48 31.58
C ASN A 52 58.87 -31.99 30.58
N GLN A 53 58.36 -31.08 29.74
CA GLN A 53 57.93 -31.45 28.39
C GLN A 53 58.65 -30.57 27.36
N ARG A 54 59.54 -31.25 26.62
CA ARG A 54 60.38 -30.72 25.56
C ARG A 54 59.51 -30.03 24.51
N ARG A 55 59.76 -28.75 24.28
CA ARG A 55 59.22 -27.99 23.15
C ARG A 55 59.75 -28.58 21.84
N ALA A 56 59.00 -29.47 21.22
CA ALA A 56 59.13 -29.73 19.80
C ALA A 56 58.61 -28.49 19.05
N ILE A 57 59.53 -27.66 18.58
CA ILE A 57 59.22 -26.55 17.67
C ILE A 57 58.72 -27.19 16.38
N VAL A 58 57.39 -27.26 16.24
CA VAL A 58 56.75 -27.55 14.96
C VAL A 58 57.12 -26.41 14.03
N LYS A 59 58.09 -26.69 13.15
CA LYS A 59 58.53 -25.79 12.09
C LYS A 59 57.36 -25.68 11.10
N GLY A 60 56.44 -24.75 11.35
CA GLY A 60 55.39 -24.40 10.41
C GLY A 60 56.02 -24.04 9.08
N LYS A 61 55.59 -24.70 7.99
CA LYS A 61 55.88 -24.23 6.64
C LYS A 61 55.32 -22.81 6.55
N GLY A 62 56.19 -21.81 6.49
CA GLY A 62 55.79 -20.45 6.15
C GLY A 62 55.13 -20.50 4.78
N LEU A 63 53.81 -20.39 4.75
CA LEU A 63 53.08 -20.09 3.53
C LEU A 63 53.53 -18.68 3.14
N ASP A 64 54.10 -18.53 1.94
CA ASP A 64 54.47 -17.23 1.38
C ASP A 64 53.31 -16.26 1.54
N GLN A 65 53.43 -15.34 2.49
CA GLN A 65 52.49 -14.24 2.64
C GLN A 65 52.85 -13.22 1.56
N ARG A 66 52.34 -13.44 0.35
CA ARG A 66 52.34 -12.43 -0.71
C ARG A 66 51.53 -11.25 -0.17
N GLY A 67 52.23 -10.20 0.26
CA GLY A 67 51.60 -8.97 0.72
C GLY A 67 50.80 -8.34 -0.42
N PHE A 68 49.60 -7.84 -0.12
CA PHE A 68 48.80 -7.06 -1.06
C PHE A 68 49.61 -5.84 -1.49
N THR A 69 49.70 -5.62 -2.80
CA THR A 69 50.37 -4.42 -3.31
C THR A 69 49.53 -3.18 -3.02
N LEU A 70 50.17 -2.03 -2.81
CA LEU A 70 49.46 -0.75 -2.63
C LEU A 70 48.56 -0.44 -3.84
N VAL A 71 48.95 -0.87 -5.04
CA VAL A 71 48.20 -0.67 -6.28
C VAL A 71 46.93 -1.53 -6.30
N GLU A 72 46.99 -2.78 -5.84
CA GLU A 72 45.81 -3.65 -5.74
C GLU A 72 44.76 -3.07 -4.79
N LEU A 73 45.17 -2.53 -3.64
CA LEU A 73 44.22 -1.87 -2.73
C LEU A 73 43.75 -0.50 -3.25
N ALA A 74 44.58 0.23 -3.98
CA ALA A 74 44.21 1.53 -4.55
C ALA A 74 43.05 1.41 -5.56
N ILE A 75 43.10 0.44 -6.47
CA ILE A 75 42.03 0.25 -7.46
C ILE A 75 40.74 -0.20 -6.78
N VAL A 76 40.83 -1.04 -5.75
CA VAL A 76 39.66 -1.50 -4.98
C VAL A 76 38.95 -0.32 -4.30
N LEU A 77 39.70 0.59 -3.66
CA LEU A 77 39.11 1.77 -3.02
C LEU A 77 38.45 2.72 -4.04
N VAL A 78 39.04 2.86 -5.23
CA VAL A 78 38.44 3.65 -6.32
C VAL A 78 37.11 3.06 -6.76
N ILE A 79 37.04 1.74 -7.00
CA ILE A 79 35.82 1.08 -7.45
C ILE A 79 34.72 1.19 -6.38
N ILE A 80 35.05 0.95 -5.10
CA ILE A 80 34.08 1.11 -4.01
C ILE A 80 33.59 2.56 -3.91
N GLY A 81 34.49 3.54 -4.04
CA GLY A 81 34.14 4.96 -4.02
C GLY A 81 33.15 5.34 -5.13
N ILE A 82 33.37 4.85 -6.35
CA ILE A 82 32.50 5.11 -7.50
C ILE A 82 31.13 4.44 -7.30
N ILE A 83 31.10 3.18 -6.82
CA ILE A 83 29.85 2.45 -6.59
C ILE A 83 29.02 3.15 -5.51
N LEU A 84 29.63 3.54 -4.38
CA LEU A 84 28.92 4.23 -3.30
C LEU A 84 28.34 5.58 -3.78
N GLY A 85 29.11 6.36 -4.55
CA GLY A 85 28.63 7.61 -5.14
C GLY A 85 27.45 7.40 -6.09
N ALA A 86 27.52 6.37 -6.94
CA ALA A 86 26.45 6.05 -7.89
C ALA A 86 25.16 5.59 -7.19
N VAL A 87 25.25 4.78 -6.12
CA VAL A 87 24.08 4.26 -5.40
C VAL A 87 23.32 5.38 -4.69
N LEU A 88 24.03 6.31 -4.03
CA LEU A 88 23.41 7.45 -3.36
C LEU A 88 22.62 8.31 -4.34
N LYS A 89 23.20 8.62 -5.51
CA LYS A 89 22.48 9.39 -6.52
C LYS A 89 21.35 8.60 -7.17
N GLY A 90 21.50 7.29 -7.31
CA GLY A 90 20.48 6.40 -7.85
C GLY A 90 19.18 6.40 -7.04
N GLN A 91 19.28 6.48 -5.71
CA GLN A 91 18.09 6.50 -4.84
C GLN A 91 17.26 7.77 -5.02
N GLU A 92 17.90 8.94 -5.08
CA GLU A 92 17.21 10.21 -5.34
C GLU A 92 16.53 10.23 -6.71
N LEU A 93 17.18 9.68 -7.74
CA LEU A 93 16.60 9.59 -9.08
C LEU A 93 15.33 8.73 -9.10
N ILE A 94 15.33 7.60 -8.39
CA ILE A 94 14.16 6.73 -8.26
C ILE A 94 13.03 7.44 -7.51
N ASN A 95 13.32 8.15 -6.42
CA ASN A 95 12.31 8.87 -5.65
C ASN A 95 11.66 10.00 -6.48
N ASN A 96 12.46 10.76 -7.23
CA ASN A 96 11.96 11.78 -8.16
C ASN A 96 11.09 11.18 -9.28
N ALA A 97 11.46 10.00 -9.79
CA ALA A 97 10.65 9.30 -10.79
C ALA A 97 9.30 8.85 -10.22
N LYS A 98 9.27 8.34 -8.98
CA LYS A 98 8.01 7.98 -8.29
C LYS A 98 7.12 9.21 -8.04
N MET A 99 7.71 10.32 -7.63
CA MET A 99 6.98 11.57 -7.38
C MET A 99 6.31 12.07 -8.66
N LYS A 100 7.08 12.14 -9.76
CA LYS A 100 6.55 12.51 -11.07
C LYS A 100 5.47 11.55 -11.56
N ARG A 101 5.62 10.25 -11.30
CA ARG A 101 4.60 9.25 -11.62
C ARG A 101 3.30 9.50 -10.84
N ALA A 102 3.38 9.76 -9.53
CA ALA A 102 2.19 10.04 -8.71
C ALA A 102 1.44 11.28 -9.22
N TYR A 103 2.18 12.36 -9.54
CA TYR A 103 1.56 13.55 -10.11
C TYR A 103 0.93 13.31 -11.50
N ASN A 104 1.56 12.49 -12.35
CA ASN A 104 0.96 12.09 -13.62
C ASN A 104 -0.32 11.26 -13.42
N GLN A 105 -0.34 10.34 -12.45
CA GLN A 105 -1.55 9.58 -12.11
C GLN A 105 -2.69 10.51 -11.67
N TYR A 106 -2.38 11.56 -10.92
CA TYR A 106 -3.36 12.59 -10.55
C TYR A 106 -3.97 13.23 -11.81
N ARG A 107 -3.12 13.68 -12.74
CA ARG A 107 -3.58 14.31 -14.00
C ARG A 107 -4.40 13.36 -14.87
N GLU A 108 -4.05 12.07 -14.92
CA GLU A 108 -4.82 11.04 -15.63
C GLU A 108 -6.22 10.89 -15.06
N VAL A 109 -6.34 10.79 -13.73
CA VAL A 109 -7.64 10.69 -13.05
C VAL A 109 -8.45 11.96 -13.22
N LEU A 110 -7.83 13.14 -13.07
CA LEU A 110 -8.47 14.43 -13.27
C LEU A 110 -9.07 14.56 -14.67
N ALA A 111 -8.28 14.22 -15.69
CA ALA A 111 -8.73 14.25 -17.07
C ALA A 111 -9.89 13.28 -17.32
N ALA A 112 -9.85 12.08 -16.72
CA ALA A 112 -10.93 11.11 -16.83
C ALA A 112 -12.24 11.62 -16.18
N ILE A 113 -12.16 12.25 -15.01
CA ILE A 113 -13.34 12.80 -14.33
C ILE A 113 -13.98 13.90 -15.18
N TYR A 114 -13.20 14.87 -15.67
CA TYR A 114 -13.73 15.94 -16.51
C TYR A 114 -14.23 15.44 -17.87
N THR A 115 -13.54 14.48 -18.48
CA THR A 115 -14.04 13.88 -19.74
C THR A 115 -15.36 13.13 -19.52
N TYR A 116 -15.55 12.47 -18.38
CA TYR A 116 -16.83 11.87 -18.03
C TYR A 116 -17.91 12.94 -17.86
N TYR A 117 -17.59 14.02 -17.15
CA TYR A 117 -18.49 15.15 -16.94
C TYR A 117 -18.91 15.81 -18.26
N ASP A 118 -17.98 16.04 -19.19
CA ASP A 118 -18.28 16.61 -20.50
C ASP A 118 -19.17 15.71 -21.36
N ARG A 119 -19.02 14.38 -21.24
CA ARG A 119 -19.82 13.40 -22.01
C ARG A 119 -21.24 13.25 -21.49
N TYR A 120 -21.45 13.32 -20.17
CA TYR A 120 -22.73 12.96 -19.54
C TYR A 120 -23.39 14.09 -18.76
N GLY A 121 -22.71 15.21 -18.52
CA GLY A 121 -23.18 16.33 -17.69
C GLY A 121 -23.31 15.96 -16.20
N LYS A 122 -22.59 14.93 -15.75
CA LYS A 122 -22.67 14.31 -14.42
C LYS A 122 -21.28 13.88 -13.97
N TYR A 123 -21.01 13.92 -12.67
CA TYR A 123 -19.78 13.32 -12.16
C TYR A 123 -19.85 11.79 -12.23
N PRO A 124 -18.71 11.11 -12.42
CA PRO A 124 -18.68 9.66 -12.30
C PRO A 124 -19.04 9.27 -10.86
N GLY A 125 -19.79 8.18 -10.69
CA GLY A 125 -20.35 7.76 -9.39
C GLY A 125 -21.70 8.42 -9.07
N ASP A 126 -21.92 9.64 -9.53
CA ASP A 126 -23.15 10.44 -9.33
C ASP A 126 -24.15 10.30 -10.50
N ASP A 127 -23.85 9.46 -11.50
CA ASP A 127 -24.69 9.34 -12.69
C ASP A 127 -25.95 8.47 -12.41
N PRO A 128 -27.17 9.04 -12.50
CA PRO A 128 -28.41 8.33 -12.20
C PRO A 128 -28.78 7.30 -13.28
N ASN A 129 -28.18 7.42 -14.47
CA ASN A 129 -28.46 6.59 -15.63
C ASN A 129 -27.36 5.53 -15.87
N ALA A 130 -26.39 5.38 -14.95
CA ALA A 130 -25.31 4.43 -15.16
C ALA A 130 -25.82 2.98 -15.32
N ALA A 131 -26.70 2.52 -14.43
CA ALA A 131 -27.25 1.16 -14.47
C ALA A 131 -28.00 0.86 -15.79
N THR A 132 -28.74 1.85 -16.31
CA THR A 132 -29.50 1.69 -17.56
C THR A 132 -28.61 1.79 -18.78
N ARG A 133 -27.61 2.69 -18.78
CA ARG A 133 -26.68 2.87 -19.91
C ARG A 133 -25.79 1.66 -20.14
N TRP A 134 -25.36 0.99 -19.06
CA TRP A 134 -24.49 -0.19 -19.13
C TRP A 134 -25.17 -1.43 -18.54
N ALA A 135 -26.45 -1.64 -18.88
CA ALA A 135 -27.25 -2.75 -18.36
C ALA A 135 -26.68 -4.15 -18.66
N THR A 136 -25.81 -4.27 -19.67
CA THR A 136 -25.15 -5.53 -20.05
C THR A 136 -23.75 -5.70 -19.45
N ALA A 137 -23.26 -4.74 -18.67
CA ALA A 137 -21.99 -4.85 -17.99
C ALA A 137 -22.09 -5.83 -16.80
N THR A 138 -20.97 -6.46 -16.45
CA THR A 138 -20.90 -7.44 -15.35
C THR A 138 -19.81 -7.04 -14.36
N PRO A 139 -20.14 -6.69 -13.11
CA PRO A 139 -21.50 -6.44 -12.60
C PRO A 139 -22.13 -5.20 -13.27
N VAL A 140 -23.46 -5.11 -13.28
CA VAL A 140 -24.14 -3.88 -13.74
C VAL A 140 -23.71 -2.71 -12.84
N PRO A 141 -23.39 -1.52 -13.38
CA PRO A 141 -23.02 -0.40 -12.53
C PRO A 141 -24.20 0.06 -11.68
N THR A 142 -23.92 0.46 -10.46
CA THR A 142 -24.92 1.14 -9.61
C THR A 142 -25.06 2.59 -10.07
N SER A 143 -26.30 3.07 -10.13
CA SER A 143 -26.61 4.47 -10.42
C SER A 143 -26.41 5.35 -9.18
N GLY A 144 -25.86 6.53 -9.39
CA GLY A 144 -25.75 7.59 -8.37
C GLY A 144 -27.06 8.34 -8.14
N ASN A 145 -27.03 9.29 -7.22
CA ASN A 145 -28.21 10.04 -6.80
C ASN A 145 -28.43 11.36 -7.59
N ASN A 146 -27.46 11.79 -8.41
CA ASN A 146 -27.46 13.03 -9.19
C ASN A 146 -27.54 14.30 -8.35
N ASP A 147 -26.85 14.33 -7.22
CA ASP A 147 -26.77 15.51 -6.33
C ASP A 147 -25.62 16.46 -6.69
N GLY A 148 -24.85 16.13 -7.72
CA GLY A 148 -23.71 16.91 -8.21
C GLY A 148 -22.43 16.63 -7.43
N LEU A 149 -22.41 15.64 -6.55
CA LEU A 149 -21.26 15.32 -5.71
C LEU A 149 -20.86 13.84 -5.86
N ILE A 150 -19.55 13.56 -5.73
CA ILE A 150 -19.06 12.19 -5.54
C ILE A 150 -19.04 11.94 -4.03
N THR A 151 -20.17 11.56 -3.43
CA THR A 151 -20.36 11.59 -1.99
C THR A 151 -19.45 10.61 -1.25
N GLY A 152 -18.82 11.12 -0.17
CA GLY A 152 -17.90 10.38 0.67
C GLY A 152 -16.47 10.43 0.14
N PHE A 153 -15.60 9.63 0.74
CA PHE A 153 -14.23 9.45 0.28
C PHE A 153 -13.74 8.09 0.77
N THR A 154 -13.17 7.29 -0.13
CA THR A 154 -12.73 5.93 0.19
C THR A 154 -11.49 5.59 -0.61
N PHE A 155 -10.41 5.29 0.11
CA PHE A 155 -9.25 4.61 -0.43
C PHE A 155 -9.53 3.11 -0.56
N GLY A 156 -8.84 2.43 -1.48
CA GLY A 156 -8.90 0.97 -1.57
C GLY A 156 -10.27 0.40 -1.94
N CYS A 157 -11.06 1.12 -2.74
CA CYS A 157 -12.32 0.60 -3.27
C CYS A 157 -12.13 -0.78 -3.91
N THR A 158 -13.08 -1.69 -3.65
CA THR A 158 -13.10 -3.05 -4.24
C THR A 158 -14.43 -3.39 -4.89
N THR A 159 -15.52 -2.76 -4.43
CA THR A 159 -16.90 -3.01 -4.87
C THR A 159 -17.67 -1.69 -4.96
N GLN A 160 -18.81 -1.69 -5.64
CA GLN A 160 -19.63 -0.50 -5.95
C GLN A 160 -20.48 0.02 -4.76
N THR A 161 -19.96 -0.03 -3.53
CA THR A 161 -20.73 0.27 -2.31
C THR A 161 -21.00 1.75 -2.10
N THR A 162 -20.12 2.62 -2.60
CA THR A 162 -20.21 4.09 -2.47
C THR A 162 -20.03 4.76 -3.83
N GLU A 163 -20.46 6.01 -3.95
CA GLU A 163 -20.28 6.80 -5.18
C GLU A 163 -18.80 6.93 -5.56
N THR A 164 -17.91 7.12 -4.58
CA THR A 164 -16.45 7.05 -4.78
C THR A 164 -16.02 5.77 -5.51
N CYS A 165 -16.52 4.60 -5.09
CA CYS A 165 -16.12 3.35 -5.70
C CYS A 165 -16.82 3.10 -7.04
N GLN A 166 -18.06 3.55 -7.19
CA GLN A 166 -18.80 3.51 -8.45
C GLN A 166 -18.13 4.39 -9.51
N ALA A 167 -17.57 5.54 -9.11
CA ALA A 167 -16.90 6.47 -10.01
C ALA A 167 -15.74 5.81 -10.76
N TRP A 168 -14.93 4.98 -10.10
CA TRP A 168 -13.89 4.19 -10.77
C TRP A 168 -14.45 3.28 -11.84
N TYR A 169 -15.59 2.64 -11.57
CA TYR A 169 -16.20 1.74 -12.52
C TYR A 169 -16.83 2.48 -13.70
N HIS A 170 -17.53 3.59 -13.45
CA HIS A 170 -18.13 4.44 -14.49
C HIS A 170 -17.06 4.99 -15.46
N MET A 171 -15.90 5.43 -14.95
CA MET A 171 -14.77 5.87 -15.79
C MET A 171 -14.14 4.74 -16.61
N ARG A 172 -14.21 3.49 -16.15
CA ARG A 172 -13.69 2.33 -16.89
C ARG A 172 -14.66 1.83 -17.96
N LEU A 173 -15.95 1.84 -17.67
CA LEU A 173 -17.01 1.51 -18.65
C LEU A 173 -17.03 2.46 -19.85
N THR A 174 -16.43 3.65 -19.69
CA THR A 174 -16.29 4.68 -20.73
C THR A 174 -14.93 4.66 -21.43
N ASN A 175 -14.08 3.68 -21.11
CA ASN A 175 -12.71 3.53 -21.59
C ASN A 175 -11.82 4.77 -21.32
N LEU A 176 -12.10 5.52 -20.26
CA LEU A 176 -11.28 6.69 -19.86
C LEU A 176 -10.09 6.28 -19.00
N LEU A 177 -10.28 5.24 -18.18
CA LEU A 177 -9.24 4.66 -17.35
C LEU A 177 -9.11 3.17 -17.61
N VAL A 178 -7.91 2.65 -17.41
CA VAL A 178 -7.64 1.22 -17.41
C VAL A 178 -8.00 0.59 -16.06
N GLY A 179 -8.20 -0.72 -16.07
CA GLY A 179 -8.49 -1.53 -14.89
C GLY A 179 -9.85 -2.21 -14.95
N THR A 180 -10.28 -2.76 -13.82
CA THR A 180 -11.46 -3.64 -13.76
C THR A 180 -12.38 -3.18 -12.63
N GLY A 181 -13.70 -3.23 -12.89
CA GLY A 181 -14.71 -2.99 -11.87
C GLY A 181 -14.55 -1.66 -11.11
N ALA A 182 -14.90 -1.69 -9.83
CA ALA A 182 -14.82 -0.57 -8.89
C ALA A 182 -13.45 -0.46 -8.18
N GLN A 183 -12.49 -1.31 -8.54
CA GLN A 183 -11.23 -1.43 -7.81
C GLN A 183 -10.40 -0.14 -7.90
N ALA A 184 -10.03 0.48 -6.79
CA ALA A 184 -9.19 1.68 -6.83
C ALA A 184 -7.82 1.38 -7.50
N PRO A 185 -7.30 2.26 -8.38
CA PRO A 185 -5.93 2.11 -8.90
C PRO A 185 -4.90 2.19 -7.77
N SER A 186 -3.78 1.46 -7.91
CA SER A 186 -2.65 1.60 -7.01
C SER A 186 -1.78 2.81 -7.36
N ASN A 187 -1.20 3.44 -6.35
CA ASN A 187 -0.27 4.55 -6.50
C ASN A 187 1.20 4.08 -6.54
N ALA A 188 2.11 5.00 -6.84
CA ALA A 188 3.55 4.72 -6.94
C ALA A 188 4.23 4.31 -5.61
N TYR A 189 3.57 4.49 -4.47
CA TYR A 189 4.08 4.29 -3.12
C TYR A 189 3.49 3.04 -2.44
N GLY A 190 2.74 2.23 -3.17
CA GLY A 190 2.15 0.97 -2.66
C GLY A 190 0.81 1.14 -1.97
N GLY A 191 0.26 2.36 -1.98
CA GLY A 191 -1.11 2.64 -1.63
C GLY A 191 -2.07 2.60 -2.84
N THR A 192 -3.26 3.15 -2.67
CA THR A 192 -4.32 3.35 -3.65
C THR A 192 -4.67 4.84 -3.86
N ILE A 193 -5.44 5.10 -4.90
CA ILE A 193 -5.97 6.44 -5.21
C ILE A 193 -7.43 6.48 -4.81
N GLY A 194 -7.83 7.52 -4.08
CA GLY A 194 -9.21 7.79 -3.68
C GLY A 194 -9.75 9.02 -4.40
N ILE A 195 -11.06 9.07 -4.63
CA ILE A 195 -11.75 10.26 -5.15
C ILE A 195 -13.03 10.51 -4.37
N GLY A 196 -13.43 11.76 -4.21
CA GLY A 196 -14.68 12.03 -3.50
C GLY A 196 -14.83 13.46 -3.02
N TYR A 197 -15.97 13.73 -2.42
CA TYR A 197 -16.33 15.01 -1.82
C TYR A 197 -16.28 14.91 -0.30
N VAL A 198 -15.28 15.56 0.31
CA VAL A 198 -15.05 15.50 1.75
C VAL A 198 -14.34 16.76 2.24
N GLY A 199 -14.47 17.06 3.54
CA GLY A 199 -13.74 18.13 4.21
C GLY A 199 -12.32 17.70 4.58
N ILE A 200 -11.30 18.35 4.01
CA ILE A 200 -9.88 18.12 4.34
C ILE A 200 -9.28 19.44 4.84
N GLN A 201 -8.74 19.41 6.07
CA GLN A 201 -8.13 20.58 6.72
C GLN A 201 -9.01 21.85 6.66
N GLY A 202 -10.32 21.70 6.85
CA GLY A 202 -11.28 22.82 6.85
C GLY A 202 -11.82 23.26 5.48
N LEU A 203 -11.41 22.62 4.37
CA LEU A 203 -11.97 22.86 3.04
C LEU A 203 -12.73 21.63 2.53
N THR A 204 -14.04 21.79 2.31
CA THR A 204 -14.89 20.75 1.70
C THR A 204 -15.03 20.99 0.21
N THR A 205 -14.54 20.04 -0.59
CA THR A 205 -14.56 20.09 -2.05
C THR A 205 -14.35 18.67 -2.60
N HIS A 206 -14.36 18.52 -3.93
CA HIS A 206 -13.88 17.32 -4.59
C HIS A 206 -12.36 17.20 -4.46
N TRP A 207 -11.91 16.01 -4.10
CA TRP A 207 -10.51 15.67 -3.91
C TRP A 207 -10.17 14.40 -4.69
N ILE A 208 -8.95 14.36 -5.22
CA ILE A 208 -8.24 13.15 -5.63
C ILE A 208 -7.12 12.94 -4.61
N GLY A 209 -7.21 11.86 -3.82
CA GLY A 209 -6.24 11.57 -2.78
C GLY A 209 -5.35 10.38 -3.12
N PHE A 210 -4.15 10.37 -2.54
CA PHE A 210 -3.20 9.28 -2.58
C PHE A 210 -2.86 8.92 -1.14
N ASP A 211 -3.06 7.66 -0.76
CA ASP A 211 -2.71 7.15 0.57
C ASP A 211 -1.24 6.66 0.63
N ASN A 212 -0.73 6.50 1.84
CA ASN A 212 0.58 5.90 2.10
C ASN A 212 1.76 6.56 1.35
N VAL A 213 1.73 7.90 1.24
CA VAL A 213 2.79 8.69 0.61
C VAL A 213 3.78 9.17 1.69
N PRO A 214 5.09 8.98 1.52
CA PRO A 214 6.09 9.51 2.45
C PRO A 214 6.01 11.04 2.64
N GLY A 215 6.22 11.52 3.87
CA GLY A 215 6.07 12.94 4.20
C GLY A 215 7.02 13.87 3.43
N ASP A 216 8.26 13.44 3.19
CA ASP A 216 9.23 14.15 2.34
C ASP A 216 8.72 14.33 0.90
N VAL A 217 8.06 13.31 0.35
CA VAL A 217 7.42 13.37 -0.96
C VAL A 217 6.19 14.28 -0.94
N CYS A 218 5.36 14.20 0.10
CA CYS A 218 4.19 15.08 0.23
C CYS A 218 4.63 16.55 0.23
N GLN A 219 5.65 16.89 1.01
CA GLN A 219 6.23 18.23 1.03
C GLN A 219 6.77 18.62 -0.35
N SER A 220 7.54 17.74 -1.00
CA SER A 220 8.14 18.02 -2.30
C SER A 220 7.08 18.23 -3.40
N LEU A 221 5.97 17.49 -3.35
CA LEU A 221 4.84 17.66 -4.27
C LEU A 221 4.13 18.99 -4.02
N ASP A 222 3.85 19.32 -2.76
CA ASP A 222 3.16 20.55 -2.40
C ASP A 222 4.01 21.79 -2.75
N GLU A 223 5.29 21.81 -2.38
CA GLU A 223 6.22 22.89 -2.73
C GLU A 223 6.43 23.05 -4.25
N GLN A 224 6.29 21.96 -5.02
CA GLN A 224 6.45 22.00 -6.47
C GLN A 224 5.18 22.49 -7.21
N TYR A 225 3.98 22.21 -6.68
CA TYR A 225 2.72 22.40 -7.40
C TYR A 225 1.72 23.33 -6.69
N ASP A 226 1.99 23.80 -5.48
CA ASP A 226 1.10 24.65 -4.70
C ASP A 226 1.87 25.62 -3.78
N ASP A 227 1.61 25.66 -2.46
CA ASP A 227 2.17 26.65 -1.52
C ASP A 227 3.15 26.04 -0.50
N GLY A 228 3.29 24.71 -0.50
CA GLY A 228 4.13 23.98 0.43
C GLY A 228 3.59 23.98 1.86
N VAL A 229 2.32 24.28 2.10
CA VAL A 229 1.70 24.33 3.43
C VAL A 229 0.55 23.31 3.50
N TYR A 230 0.73 22.30 4.35
CA TYR A 230 -0.11 21.09 4.36
C TYR A 230 -1.63 21.31 4.51
N ASN A 231 -2.07 22.44 5.05
CA ASN A 231 -3.47 22.73 5.34
C ASN A 231 -4.09 23.85 4.51
N THR A 232 -3.34 24.47 3.60
CA THR A 232 -3.83 25.55 2.74
C THR A 232 -3.80 25.13 1.27
N GLY A 233 -4.03 26.07 0.35
CA GLY A 233 -3.92 25.78 -1.08
C GLY A 233 -4.89 24.74 -1.67
N SER A 234 -4.48 24.28 -2.85
CA SER A 234 -5.13 23.28 -3.69
C SER A 234 -4.62 21.85 -3.45
N ILE A 235 -3.49 21.71 -2.77
CA ILE A 235 -2.90 20.46 -2.33
C ILE A 235 -2.90 20.45 -0.80
N ARG A 236 -3.40 19.37 -0.21
CA ARG A 236 -3.51 19.26 1.26
C ARG A 236 -3.06 17.91 1.75
N GLY A 237 -2.43 17.87 2.91
CA GLY A 237 -2.07 16.63 3.60
C GLY A 237 -3.13 16.22 4.63
N SER A 238 -3.19 14.92 4.95
CA SER A 238 -3.94 14.41 6.10
C SER A 238 -3.40 14.93 7.43
N GLY A 239 -2.15 15.37 7.47
CA GLY A 239 -1.51 16.02 8.60
C GLY A 239 -0.29 16.82 8.18
N ASP A 240 0.38 17.43 9.15
CA ASP A 240 1.61 18.18 8.92
C ASP A 240 2.76 17.24 8.56
N TYR A 241 3.07 17.16 7.27
CA TYR A 241 4.14 16.35 6.72
C TYR A 241 5.54 16.96 6.92
N LYS A 242 5.66 18.24 7.33
CA LYS A 242 6.96 18.90 7.59
C LYS A 242 7.55 18.50 8.93
N THR A 243 6.68 18.28 9.92
CA THR A 243 7.10 17.93 11.28
C THR A 243 7.72 16.52 11.33
N ASN A 244 7.28 15.59 10.48
CA ASN A 244 7.74 14.20 10.52
C ASN A 244 7.89 13.60 9.11
N PRO A 245 8.98 13.91 8.38
CA PRO A 245 9.13 13.51 6.97
C PRO A 245 9.25 11.99 6.76
N ASN A 246 9.59 11.24 7.81
CA ASN A 246 9.77 9.79 7.76
C ASN A 246 8.47 9.00 7.97
N THR A 247 7.35 9.66 8.27
CA THR A 247 6.04 9.02 8.38
C THR A 247 5.28 9.13 7.07
N THR A 248 4.34 8.22 6.85
CA THR A 248 3.46 8.29 5.68
C THR A 248 2.20 9.11 6.00
N TYR A 249 1.73 9.81 4.98
CA TYR A 249 0.55 10.66 5.01
C TYR A 249 -0.30 10.38 3.78
N ASP A 250 -1.53 10.88 3.80
CA ASP A 250 -2.37 10.94 2.63
C ASP A 250 -2.28 12.36 2.07
N ILE A 251 -2.14 12.48 0.75
CA ILE A 251 -2.10 13.77 0.06
C ILE A 251 -3.31 13.89 -0.86
N TYR A 252 -3.95 15.05 -0.83
CA TYR A 252 -5.20 15.35 -1.51
C TYR A 252 -4.97 16.49 -2.49
N PHE A 253 -5.30 16.27 -3.74
CA PHE A 253 -5.30 17.27 -4.80
C PHE A 253 -6.74 17.68 -5.06
N ARG A 254 -7.00 18.99 -5.05
CA ARG A 254 -8.32 19.52 -5.36
C ARG A 254 -8.68 19.18 -6.82
N LEU A 255 -9.93 18.76 -7.03
CA LEU A 255 -10.50 18.60 -8.36
C LEU A 255 -10.70 19.96 -9.04
#